data_AF-A0A1M3NNG8-F1
#
_entry.id   AF-A0A1M3NNG8-F1
#
_cell.length_a   1.000
_cell.length_b   1.000
_cell.length_c   1.000
_cell.angle_alpha   90.00
_cell.angle_beta   90.00
_cell.angle_gamma   90.00
#
_symmetry.space_group_name_H-M   'P 1'
#
loop_
_entity.id
_entity.type
_entity.pdbx_description
1 polymer ?
#
loop_
_entity_poly.entity_id
_entity_poly.type
_entity_poly.pdbx_seq_one_letter_code
_entity_poly.pdbx_strand_id
1 'polypeptide(L)'
;MPTMKARLRSIRDTKAAAGWADSHSVIVDRPVNGAGGAGLGFSGGQLLALAIGGCLHNSIQSVAHEMGVELQSVSVDVRIEFSGAPLVATRTHVKADAAPTIAGADIPALLERARLRSAVANSLARGAPISFDFASAPARRTARRSPPAAMTEQTRKKLAAKKASPAPAKPARERAKELAATAVKEALSRIDAPDDTKAERKRKLIAPPATEKIRKPR
;
A
#
# COMPACT_ATOMS: atom_id res chain seq x y z
N MET A 1 -21.06 -1.26 -8.74
CA MET A 1 -19.78 -0.69 -9.22
C MET A 1 -18.65 -1.20 -8.33
N PRO A 2 -17.53 -1.67 -8.89
CA PRO A 2 -16.37 -2.03 -8.07
C PRO A 2 -15.80 -0.79 -7.37
N THR A 3 -15.38 -0.94 -6.12
CA THR A 3 -14.74 0.12 -5.34
C THR A 3 -13.49 -0.46 -4.69
N MET A 4 -12.36 0.21 -4.89
CA MET A 4 -11.07 -0.19 -4.31
C MET A 4 -10.75 0.72 -3.13
N LYS A 5 -10.18 0.17 -2.06
CA LYS A 5 -9.76 0.92 -0.88
C LYS A 5 -8.34 0.53 -0.50
N ALA A 6 -7.49 1.53 -0.28
CA ALA A 6 -6.17 1.35 0.29
C ALA A 6 -6.00 2.28 1.49
N ARG A 7 -5.17 1.85 2.46
CA ARG A 7 -4.85 2.65 3.64
C ARG A 7 -3.34 2.70 3.81
N LEU A 8 -2.82 3.87 4.17
CA LEU A 8 -1.42 4.03 4.52
C LEU A 8 -1.28 4.54 5.97
N ARG A 9 -0.24 4.07 6.66
CA ARG A 9 0.15 4.52 8.00
C ARG A 9 1.67 4.61 8.08
N SER A 10 2.16 5.61 8.81
CA SER A 10 3.59 5.77 9.06
C SER A 10 4.15 4.59 9.84
N ILE A 11 5.36 4.19 9.50
CA ILE A 11 6.15 3.22 10.27
C ILE A 11 6.96 4.01 11.29
N ARG A 12 6.82 3.66 12.58
CA ARG A 12 7.49 4.38 13.68
C ARG A 12 9.00 4.45 13.45
N ASP A 13 9.58 5.55 13.89
CA ASP A 13 11.02 5.82 13.83
C ASP A 13 11.61 5.80 12.40
N THR A 14 10.75 5.87 11.39
CA THR A 14 11.10 6.06 9.99
C THR A 14 10.28 7.20 9.39
N LYS A 15 10.63 7.61 8.16
CA LYS A 15 9.78 8.49 7.34
C LYS A 15 9.03 7.74 6.24
N ALA A 16 9.01 6.41 6.32
CA ALA A 16 8.29 5.52 5.40
C ALA A 16 6.87 5.25 5.91
N ALA A 17 6.03 4.72 5.02
CA ALA A 17 4.69 4.28 5.33
C ALA A 17 4.47 2.82 4.90
N ALA A 18 3.71 2.08 5.68
CA ALA A 18 3.15 0.81 5.26
C ALA A 18 1.74 1.08 4.69
N GLY A 19 1.47 0.49 3.52
CA GLY A 19 0.19 0.53 2.83
C GLY A 19 -0.46 -0.84 2.81
N TRP A 20 -1.79 -0.88 2.86
CA TRP A 20 -2.57 -2.11 2.77
C TRP A 20 -3.77 -1.94 1.84
N ALA A 21 -4.04 -2.98 1.06
CA ALA A 21 -5.26 -3.17 0.29
C ALA A 21 -5.64 -4.66 0.38
N ASP A 22 -6.77 -4.93 1.04
CA ASP A 22 -7.19 -6.29 1.40
C ASP A 22 -6.06 -7.08 2.12
N SER A 23 -5.66 -8.23 1.59
CA SER A 23 -4.58 -9.08 2.12
C SER A 23 -3.18 -8.68 1.65
N HIS A 24 -3.02 -7.58 0.92
CA HIS A 24 -1.76 -7.15 0.33
C HIS A 24 -1.17 -5.96 1.09
N SER A 25 0.16 -5.94 1.19
CA SER A 25 0.89 -4.84 1.82
C SER A 25 2.05 -4.36 0.95
N VAL A 26 2.35 -3.06 1.05
CA VAL A 26 3.51 -2.44 0.38
C VAL A 26 4.16 -1.43 1.31
N ILE A 27 5.48 -1.25 1.18
CA ILE A 27 6.20 -0.16 1.84
C ILE A 27 6.37 0.98 0.84
N VAL A 28 6.00 2.18 1.26
CA VAL A 28 6.11 3.41 0.47
C VAL A 28 7.15 4.31 1.13
N ASP A 29 8.15 4.72 0.35
CA ASP A 29 9.22 5.59 0.84
C ASP A 29 9.81 6.43 -0.29
N ARG A 30 10.59 7.45 0.08
CA ARG A 30 11.42 8.22 -0.84
C ARG A 30 12.85 7.64 -0.87
N PRO A 31 13.63 7.94 -1.93
CA PRO A 31 15.06 7.65 -1.96
C PRO A 31 15.78 8.23 -0.74
N VAL A 32 16.94 7.65 -0.39
CA VAL A 32 17.73 8.02 0.81
C VAL A 32 18.07 9.52 0.87
N ASN A 33 18.20 10.17 -0.28
CA ASN A 33 18.49 11.60 -0.41
C ASN A 33 17.24 12.48 -0.68
N GLY A 34 16.05 11.90 -0.75
CA GLY A 34 14.81 12.62 -1.03
C GLY A 34 14.07 13.01 0.26
N ALA A 35 14.19 14.26 0.70
CA ALA A 35 13.43 14.83 1.83
C ALA A 35 13.42 13.94 3.11
N GLY A 36 14.52 13.23 3.37
CA GLY A 36 14.69 12.33 4.50
C GLY A 36 14.08 10.93 4.34
N GLY A 37 13.83 10.48 3.11
CA GLY A 37 13.53 9.08 2.82
C GLY A 37 14.64 8.15 3.29
N ALA A 38 14.30 6.90 3.57
CA ALA A 38 15.26 5.87 3.99
C ALA A 38 15.49 4.82 2.91
N GLY A 39 14.86 4.97 1.73
CA GLY A 39 14.94 4.02 0.62
C GLY A 39 14.38 2.64 0.96
N LEU A 40 13.39 2.56 1.86
CA LEU A 40 12.87 1.29 2.38
C LEU A 40 11.78 0.66 1.50
N GLY A 41 11.24 1.41 0.54
CA GLY A 41 10.14 0.98 -0.29
C GLY A 41 10.01 1.80 -1.57
N PHE A 42 8.89 1.60 -2.27
CA PHE A 42 8.62 2.26 -3.54
C PHE A 42 8.24 3.73 -3.32
N SER A 43 8.69 4.60 -4.20
CA SER A 43 8.20 5.97 -4.26
C SER A 43 6.80 6.04 -4.86
N GLY A 44 6.09 7.15 -4.62
CA GLY A 44 4.77 7.38 -5.25
C GLY A 44 4.83 7.30 -6.78
N GLY A 45 5.90 7.80 -7.40
CA GLY A 45 6.11 7.69 -8.85
C GLY A 45 6.34 6.25 -9.32
N GLN A 46 7.09 5.44 -8.55
CA GLN A 46 7.28 4.02 -8.85
C GLN A 46 5.98 3.22 -8.69
N LEU A 47 5.18 3.52 -7.66
CA LEU A 47 3.86 2.92 -7.48
C LEU A 47 2.91 3.28 -8.62
N LEU A 48 2.95 4.53 -9.11
CA LEU A 48 2.18 4.93 -10.28
C LEU A 48 2.61 4.14 -11.53
N ALA A 49 3.91 3.97 -11.76
CA ALA A 49 4.43 3.16 -12.86
C ALA A 49 3.98 1.70 -12.78
N LEU A 50 4.04 1.09 -11.59
CA LEU A 50 3.55 -0.26 -11.34
C LEU A 50 2.03 -0.37 -11.53
N ALA A 51 1.25 0.63 -11.14
CA ALA A 51 -0.19 0.63 -11.34
C ALA A 51 -0.56 0.67 -12.83
N ILE A 52 0.15 1.48 -13.62
CA ILE A 52 -0.03 1.55 -15.09
C ILE A 52 0.35 0.20 -15.73
N GLY A 53 1.55 -0.30 -15.41
CA GLY A 53 2.07 -1.53 -16.00
C GLY A 53 1.27 -2.77 -15.60
N GLY A 54 0.93 -2.91 -14.33
CA GLY A 54 0.12 -4.01 -13.81
C GLY A 54 -1.30 -4.02 -14.37
N CYS A 55 -1.92 -2.85 -14.53
CA CYS A 55 -3.24 -2.77 -15.16
C CYS A 55 -3.19 -3.19 -16.64
N LEU A 56 -2.18 -2.75 -17.39
CA LEU A 56 -1.99 -3.18 -18.77
C LEU A 56 -1.71 -4.69 -18.86
N HIS A 57 -0.81 -5.22 -18.03
CA HIS A 57 -0.51 -6.65 -17.97
C HIS A 57 -1.77 -7.48 -17.75
N ASN A 58 -2.62 -7.09 -16.79
CA ASN A 58 -3.88 -7.80 -16.54
C ASN A 58 -4.85 -7.71 -17.72
N SER A 59 -4.89 -6.57 -18.42
CA SER A 59 -5.66 -6.44 -19.67
C SER A 59 -5.12 -7.34 -20.77
N ILE A 60 -3.80 -7.47 -20.92
CA ILE A 60 -3.16 -8.39 -21.88
C ILE A 60 -3.61 -9.82 -21.61
N GLN A 61 -3.50 -10.27 -20.36
CA GLN A 61 -3.92 -11.62 -19.97
C GLN A 61 -5.42 -11.86 -20.22
N SER A 62 -6.27 -10.88 -19.88
CA SER A 62 -7.71 -10.99 -20.09
C SER A 62 -8.08 -11.06 -21.58
N VAL A 63 -7.44 -10.23 -22.41
CA VAL A 63 -7.67 -10.22 -23.86
C VAL A 63 -7.13 -11.50 -24.51
N ALA A 64 -5.96 -11.99 -24.08
CA ALA A 64 -5.41 -13.25 -24.55
C ALA A 64 -6.39 -14.40 -24.32
N HIS A 65 -6.94 -14.49 -23.10
CA HIS A 65 -7.97 -15.46 -22.76
C HIS A 65 -9.21 -15.34 -23.66
N GLU A 66 -9.73 -14.13 -23.86
CA GLU A 66 -10.89 -13.87 -24.74
C GLU A 66 -10.62 -14.23 -26.22
N MET A 67 -9.38 -14.08 -26.67
CA MET A 67 -8.95 -14.40 -28.03
C MET A 67 -8.55 -15.88 -28.20
N GLY A 68 -8.57 -16.68 -27.14
CA GLY A 68 -8.09 -18.06 -27.16
C GLY A 68 -6.57 -18.17 -27.42
N VAL A 69 -5.81 -17.14 -27.08
CA VAL A 69 -4.35 -17.10 -27.24
C VAL A 69 -3.71 -17.46 -25.90
N GLU A 70 -2.91 -18.53 -25.90
CA GLU A 70 -2.06 -18.86 -24.77
C GLU A 70 -0.73 -18.11 -24.89
N LEU A 71 -0.33 -17.42 -23.82
CA LEU A 71 0.92 -16.64 -23.77
C LEU A 71 1.95 -17.34 -22.90
N GLN A 72 3.15 -17.51 -23.44
CA GLN A 72 4.31 -18.01 -22.71
C GLN A 72 4.93 -16.94 -21.81
N SER A 73 4.97 -15.69 -22.28
CA SER A 73 5.54 -14.57 -21.52
C SER A 73 4.88 -13.26 -21.87
N VAL A 74 4.81 -12.36 -20.88
CA VAL A 74 4.42 -10.96 -21.05
C VAL A 74 5.39 -10.10 -20.26
N SER A 75 5.89 -9.04 -20.88
CA SER A 75 6.69 -8.02 -20.20
C SER A 75 6.09 -6.64 -20.41
N VAL A 76 6.16 -5.80 -19.39
CA VAL A 76 5.69 -4.41 -19.43
C VAL A 76 6.68 -3.52 -18.69
N ASP A 77 7.35 -2.64 -19.43
CA ASP A 77 8.23 -1.61 -18.90
C ASP A 77 7.53 -0.26 -18.91
N VAL A 78 7.53 0.43 -17.78
CA VAL A 78 6.91 1.75 -17.63
C VAL A 78 7.94 2.77 -17.18
N ARG A 79 8.05 3.86 -17.94
CA ARG A 79 8.85 5.04 -17.61
C ARG A 79 7.94 6.25 -17.48
N ILE A 80 8.06 6.97 -16.36
CA ILE A 80 7.33 8.22 -16.13
C ILE A 80 8.35 9.33 -15.92
N GLU A 81 8.18 10.40 -16.68
CA GLU A 81 8.92 11.65 -16.54
C GLU A 81 8.07 12.62 -15.72
N PHE A 82 8.72 13.24 -14.73
CA PHE A 82 8.11 14.24 -13.86
C PHE A 82 8.87 15.56 -14.01
N SER A 83 8.15 16.67 -14.08
CA SER A 83 8.75 18.01 -14.10
C SER A 83 7.81 19.07 -13.50
N GLY A 84 8.34 20.27 -13.28
CA GLY A 84 7.59 21.41 -12.74
C GLY A 84 7.61 21.57 -11.22
N ALA A 85 6.97 22.64 -10.76
CA ALA A 85 6.73 22.96 -9.35
C ALA A 85 5.29 23.52 -9.24
N PRO A 86 4.28 22.71 -8.84
CA PRO A 86 4.39 21.35 -8.28
C PRO A 86 4.90 20.32 -9.29
N LEU A 87 5.56 19.28 -8.78
CA LEU A 87 6.07 18.17 -9.59
C LEU A 87 4.90 17.35 -10.14
N VAL A 88 4.78 17.29 -11.46
CA VAL A 88 3.70 16.57 -12.16
C VAL A 88 4.26 15.59 -13.19
N ALA A 89 3.56 14.49 -13.43
CA ALA A 89 3.89 13.57 -14.51
C ALA A 89 3.58 14.26 -15.86
N THR A 90 4.59 14.42 -16.71
CA THR A 90 4.45 15.10 -18.00
C THR A 90 4.49 14.14 -19.18
N ARG A 91 5.18 12.99 -19.01
CA ARG A 91 5.23 11.96 -20.04
C ARG A 91 5.27 10.58 -19.41
N THR A 92 4.44 9.68 -19.93
CA THR A 92 4.49 8.26 -19.61
C THR A 92 4.78 7.50 -20.89
N HIS A 93 5.82 6.66 -20.87
CA HIS A 93 6.12 5.72 -21.93
C HIS A 93 5.95 4.30 -21.41
N VAL A 94 5.19 3.49 -22.13
CA VAL A 94 4.94 2.09 -21.82
C VAL A 94 5.40 1.25 -23.00
N LYS A 95 6.30 0.30 -22.74
CA LYS A 95 6.70 -0.72 -23.70
C LYS A 95 6.15 -2.05 -23.21
N ALA A 96 5.41 -2.76 -24.05
CA ALA A 96 4.89 -4.07 -23.74
C ALA A 96 5.27 -5.05 -24.84
N ASP A 97 5.58 -6.28 -24.43
CA ASP A 97 5.90 -7.39 -25.31
C ASP A 97 5.20 -8.65 -24.81
N ALA A 98 4.79 -9.52 -25.73
CA ALA A 98 4.14 -10.78 -25.41
C ALA A 98 4.55 -11.86 -26.43
N ALA A 99 4.79 -13.07 -25.93
CA ALA A 99 5.12 -14.23 -26.75
C ALA A 99 4.00 -15.29 -26.62
N PRO A 100 3.39 -15.73 -27.73
CA PRO A 100 2.40 -16.80 -27.70
C PRO A 100 3.08 -18.16 -27.58
N THR A 101 2.39 -19.14 -27.00
CA THR A 101 2.85 -20.54 -26.94
C THR A 101 2.88 -21.18 -28.34
N ILE A 102 1.96 -20.77 -29.22
CA ILE A 102 1.84 -21.28 -30.60
C ILE A 102 2.00 -20.12 -31.58
N ALA A 103 2.76 -20.35 -32.66
CA ALA A 103 2.97 -19.36 -33.72
C ALA A 103 1.65 -19.01 -34.44
N GLY A 104 1.56 -17.78 -34.95
CA GLY A 104 0.41 -17.31 -35.75
C GLY A 104 -0.65 -16.53 -34.98
N ALA A 105 -0.52 -16.38 -33.66
CA ALA A 105 -1.37 -15.47 -32.90
C ALA A 105 -1.09 -14.00 -33.29
N ASP A 106 -2.16 -13.21 -33.45
CA ASP A 106 -2.06 -11.76 -33.73
C ASP A 106 -1.75 -10.99 -32.43
N ILE A 107 -0.48 -11.01 -32.04
CA ILE A 107 0.01 -10.30 -30.85
C ILE A 107 -0.17 -8.78 -30.94
N PRO A 108 0.11 -8.11 -32.08
CA PRO A 108 -0.16 -6.68 -32.21
C PRO A 108 -1.63 -6.31 -31.93
N ALA A 109 -2.59 -7.04 -32.49
CA ALA A 109 -4.01 -6.78 -32.23
C ALA A 109 -4.39 -7.04 -30.76
N LEU A 110 -3.83 -8.08 -30.15
CA LEU A 110 -4.02 -8.40 -28.73
C LEU A 110 -3.53 -7.26 -27.83
N LEU A 111 -2.30 -6.77 -28.05
CA LEU A 111 -1.70 -5.69 -27.27
C LEU A 111 -2.48 -4.38 -27.43
N GLU A 112 -2.92 -4.06 -28.65
CA GLU A 112 -3.71 -2.85 -28.89
C GLU A 112 -5.08 -2.91 -28.20
N ARG A 113 -5.77 -4.06 -28.27
CA ARG A 113 -7.03 -4.27 -27.55
C ARG A 113 -6.84 -4.19 -26.04
N ALA A 114 -5.73 -4.71 -25.50
CA ALA A 114 -5.40 -4.61 -24.09
C ALA A 114 -5.13 -3.15 -23.66
N ARG A 115 -4.41 -2.39 -24.49
CA ARG A 115 -4.13 -0.95 -24.28
C ARG A 115 -5.42 -0.16 -24.12
N LEU A 116 -6.39 -0.36 -25.01
CA LEU A 116 -7.68 0.33 -24.99
C LEU A 116 -8.50 0.03 -23.72
N ARG A 117 -8.31 -1.14 -23.10
CA ARG A 117 -9.01 -1.58 -21.88
C ARG A 117 -8.32 -1.16 -20.58
N SER A 118 -7.10 -0.65 -20.61
CA SER A 118 -6.35 -0.29 -19.39
C SER A 118 -7.05 0.84 -18.63
N ALA A 119 -7.76 0.49 -17.56
CA ALA A 119 -8.54 1.43 -16.76
C ALA A 119 -7.64 2.52 -16.15
N VAL A 120 -6.46 2.15 -15.63
CA VAL A 120 -5.52 3.11 -15.06
C VAL A 120 -5.02 4.11 -16.10
N ALA A 121 -4.61 3.64 -17.29
CA ALA A 121 -4.16 4.53 -18.35
C ALA A 121 -5.29 5.46 -18.82
N ASN A 122 -6.51 4.92 -18.97
CA ASN A 122 -7.70 5.69 -19.32
C ASN A 122 -8.05 6.75 -18.28
N SER A 123 -7.98 6.42 -16.98
CA SER A 123 -8.25 7.36 -15.89
C SER A 123 -7.23 8.50 -15.84
N LEU A 124 -5.94 8.19 -16.07
CA LEU A 124 -4.88 9.20 -16.09
C LEU A 124 -5.01 10.12 -17.31
N ALA A 125 -5.20 9.55 -18.50
CA ALA A 125 -5.33 10.33 -19.74
C ALA A 125 -6.54 11.28 -19.73
N ARG A 126 -7.61 10.92 -19.01
CA ARG A 126 -8.83 11.74 -18.87
C ARG A 126 -8.79 12.70 -17.68
N GLY A 127 -7.81 12.55 -16.77
CA GLY A 127 -7.71 13.34 -15.56
C GLY A 127 -8.83 13.06 -14.56
N ALA A 128 -8.92 11.83 -14.05
CA ALA A 128 -9.90 11.48 -13.01
C ALA A 128 -9.82 12.45 -11.82
N PRO A 129 -10.94 13.06 -11.39
CA PRO A 129 -10.94 14.09 -10.36
C PRO A 129 -10.54 13.50 -9.00
N ILE A 130 -9.76 14.26 -8.23
CA ILE A 130 -9.31 13.90 -6.89
C ILE A 130 -9.75 15.00 -5.92
N SER A 131 -10.47 14.61 -4.88
CA SER A 131 -10.85 15.49 -3.76
C SER A 131 -10.03 15.11 -2.52
N PHE A 132 -9.68 16.11 -1.70
CA PHE A 132 -8.88 15.92 -0.50
C PHE A 132 -9.65 16.42 0.72
N ASP A 133 -9.76 15.55 1.74
CA ASP A 133 -10.28 15.90 3.05
C ASP A 133 -9.16 15.79 4.08
N PHE A 134 -8.93 16.86 4.84
CA PHE A 134 -7.90 16.92 5.87
C PHE A 134 -8.52 17.07 7.26
N ALA A 135 -8.05 16.28 8.21
CA ALA A 135 -8.39 16.41 9.62
C ALA A 135 -7.10 16.50 10.45
N SER A 136 -7.06 17.42 11.42
CA SER A 136 -5.97 17.49 12.39
C SER A 136 -6.36 16.71 13.64
N ALA A 137 -5.46 15.83 14.08
CA ALA A 137 -5.53 15.31 15.44
C ALA A 137 -4.95 16.38 16.38
N PRO A 138 -5.57 16.67 17.54
CA PRO A 138 -4.95 17.53 18.53
C PRO A 138 -3.61 16.91 18.95
N ALA A 139 -2.58 17.75 19.10
CA ALA A 139 -1.29 17.30 19.62
C ALA A 139 -1.54 16.53 20.92
N ARG A 140 -1.12 15.26 20.98
CA ARG A 140 -1.14 14.52 22.24
C ARG A 140 -0.30 15.32 23.22
N ARG A 141 -0.95 15.94 24.21
CA ARG A 141 -0.28 16.49 25.39
C ARG A 141 0.58 15.35 25.92
N THR A 142 1.89 15.44 25.73
CA THR A 142 2.81 14.62 26.50
C THR A 142 2.48 14.97 27.94
N ALA A 143 1.89 14.04 28.68
CA ALA A 143 1.80 14.18 30.11
C ALA A 143 3.22 14.51 30.55
N ARG A 144 3.43 15.71 31.11
CA ARG A 144 4.68 16.10 31.75
C ARG A 144 5.00 14.94 32.69
N ARG A 145 5.93 14.07 32.29
CA ARG A 145 6.57 13.19 33.25
C ARG A 145 7.24 14.16 34.20
N SER A 146 6.75 14.23 35.42
CA SER A 146 7.45 14.89 36.51
C SER A 146 8.91 14.46 36.45
N PRO A 147 9.87 15.38 36.59
CA PRO A 147 11.28 15.00 36.58
C PRO A 147 11.48 13.87 37.60
N PRO A 148 12.24 12.80 37.26
CA PRO A 148 12.52 11.76 38.23
C PRO A 148 13.18 12.42 39.45
N ALA A 149 12.71 12.04 40.64
CA ALA A 149 13.32 12.46 41.90
C ALA A 149 14.85 12.27 41.79
N ALA A 150 15.60 13.25 42.29
CA ALA A 150 17.05 13.35 42.15
C ALA A 150 17.73 11.97 42.27
N MET A 151 18.38 11.52 41.19
CA MET A 151 19.16 10.28 41.19
C MET A 151 20.30 10.42 42.19
N THR A 152 20.33 9.53 43.19
CA THR A 152 21.43 9.45 44.16
C THR A 152 22.76 9.16 43.45
N GLU A 153 23.84 9.68 44.04
CA GLU A 153 25.22 9.56 43.53
C GLU A 153 25.67 8.10 43.29
N GLN A 154 25.10 7.18 44.07
CA GLN A 154 25.29 5.74 43.96
C GLN A 154 24.71 5.17 42.64
N THR A 155 23.62 5.76 42.14
CA THR A 155 23.02 5.39 40.85
C THR A 155 23.84 5.93 39.68
N ARG A 156 24.48 7.09 39.85
CA ARG A 156 25.45 7.66 38.88
C ARG A 156 26.67 6.76 38.70
N LYS A 157 27.25 6.25 39.80
CA LYS A 157 28.42 5.34 39.75
C LYS A 157 28.07 3.97 39.12
N LYS A 158 26.90 3.41 39.39
CA LYS A 158 26.44 2.16 38.74
C LYS A 158 26.23 2.29 37.23
N LEU A 159 25.80 3.47 36.75
CA LEU A 159 25.61 3.71 35.32
C LEU A 159 26.94 3.95 34.57
N ALA A 160 27.91 4.56 35.24
CA ALA A 160 29.26 4.77 34.70
C ALA A 160 30.03 3.44 34.51
N ALA A 161 29.88 2.49 35.43
CA ALA A 161 30.52 1.17 35.33
C ALA A 161 29.91 0.26 34.24
N LYS A 162 28.68 0.54 33.77
CA LYS A 162 27.99 -0.25 32.74
C LYS A 162 28.25 0.23 31.31
N LYS A 163 29.00 1.33 31.12
CA LYS A 163 29.49 1.80 29.81
C LYS A 163 30.85 1.15 29.47
N ALA A 164 30.92 -0.17 29.47
CA ALA A 164 31.97 -0.89 28.76
C ALA A 164 31.47 -1.18 27.34
N SER A 165 32.15 -0.58 26.37
CA SER A 165 32.14 -0.79 24.91
C SER A 165 30.90 -1.44 24.26
N PRO A 166 30.07 -0.70 23.50
CA PRO A 166 29.07 -1.34 22.65
C PRO A 166 29.77 -2.03 21.48
N ALA A 167 29.48 -3.31 21.28
CA ALA A 167 29.80 -4.05 20.05
C ALA A 167 29.40 -3.23 18.80
N PRO A 168 30.11 -3.37 17.68
CA PRO A 168 29.87 -2.54 16.50
C PRO A 168 28.40 -2.65 16.06
N ALA A 169 27.74 -1.49 15.99
CA ALA A 169 26.36 -1.40 15.56
C ALA A 169 26.22 -1.92 14.12
N LYS A 170 25.30 -2.86 13.89
CA LYS A 170 24.90 -3.27 12.54
C LYS A 170 24.66 -2.04 11.65
N PRO A 171 25.06 -2.06 10.37
CA PRO A 171 24.85 -0.93 9.46
C PRO A 171 23.37 -0.49 9.46
N ALA A 172 23.10 0.81 9.37
CA ALA A 172 21.75 1.37 9.44
C ALA A 172 20.75 0.70 8.46
N ARG A 173 21.25 0.22 7.32
CA ARG A 173 20.48 -0.52 6.32
C ARG A 173 19.99 -1.89 6.82
N GLU A 174 20.78 -2.61 7.60
CA GLU A 174 20.37 -3.90 8.17
C GLU A 174 19.34 -3.73 9.28
N ARG A 175 19.53 -2.73 10.15
CA ARG A 175 18.54 -2.37 11.18
C ARG A 175 17.22 -1.95 10.56
N ALA A 176 17.26 -1.19 9.47
CA ALA A 176 16.04 -0.77 8.78
C ALA A 176 15.33 -1.94 8.08
N LYS A 177 16.07 -2.93 7.56
CA LYS A 177 15.49 -4.18 7.04
C LYS A 177 14.81 -5.00 8.14
N GLU A 178 15.45 -5.16 9.30
CA GLU A 178 14.86 -5.84 10.46
C GLU A 178 13.58 -5.13 10.96
N LEU A 179 13.61 -3.80 11.03
CA LEU A 179 12.44 -2.99 11.41
C LEU A 179 11.31 -3.08 10.39
N ALA A 180 11.61 -3.07 9.09
CA ALA A 180 10.62 -3.24 8.03
C ALA A 180 9.99 -4.64 8.08
N ALA A 181 10.80 -5.70 8.25
CA ALA A 181 10.30 -7.07 8.40
C ALA A 181 9.41 -7.23 9.64
N THR A 182 9.79 -6.59 10.76
CA THR A 182 9.00 -6.57 11.99
C THR A 182 7.69 -5.80 11.81
N ALA A 183 7.72 -4.65 11.14
CA ALA A 183 6.53 -3.85 10.85
C ALA A 183 5.55 -4.58 9.91
N VAL A 184 6.06 -5.32 8.91
CA VAL A 184 5.24 -6.18 8.04
C VAL A 184 4.60 -7.29 8.87
N LYS A 185 5.35 -7.96 9.75
CA LYS A 185 4.83 -9.04 10.61
C LYS A 185 3.77 -8.53 11.59
N GLU A 186 3.99 -7.36 12.22
CA GLU A 186 3.01 -6.72 13.11
C GLU A 186 1.78 -6.22 12.35
N ALA A 187 1.94 -5.85 11.09
CA ALA A 187 0.82 -5.45 10.26
C ALA A 187 -0.04 -6.64 9.83
N LEU A 188 0.59 -7.75 9.44
CA LEU A 188 -0.10 -9.00 9.10
C LEU A 188 -0.91 -9.54 10.28
N SER A 189 -0.37 -9.46 11.51
CA SER A 189 -1.12 -9.90 12.70
C SER A 189 -2.35 -9.05 13.04
N ARG A 190 -2.48 -7.85 12.45
CA ARG A 190 -3.67 -6.98 12.59
C ARG A 190 -4.71 -7.20 11.51
N ILE A 191 -4.39 -7.95 10.45
CA ILE A 191 -5.34 -8.34 9.40
C ILE A 191 -6.27 -9.45 9.92
N ASP A 192 -5.78 -10.28 10.86
CA ASP A 192 -6.57 -11.33 11.52
C ASP A 192 -7.39 -10.87 12.74
N ALA A 193 -7.34 -9.57 13.09
CA ALA A 193 -8.19 -9.06 14.16
C ALA A 193 -9.65 -9.04 13.65
N PRO A 194 -10.57 -9.81 14.28
CA PRO A 194 -11.96 -9.83 13.85
C PRO A 194 -12.53 -8.42 13.94
N ASP A 195 -13.11 -7.97 12.82
CA ASP A 195 -13.85 -6.73 12.74
C ASP A 195 -15.10 -6.87 13.62
N ASP A 196 -15.06 -6.37 14.86
CA ASP A 196 -16.16 -6.45 15.84
C ASP A 196 -17.50 -5.95 15.28
N THR A 197 -17.43 -5.10 14.25
CA THR A 197 -18.60 -4.58 13.53
C THR A 197 -19.34 -5.62 12.68
N LYS A 198 -18.70 -6.72 12.27
CA LYS A 198 -19.35 -7.84 11.53
C LYS A 198 -20.07 -8.82 12.46
N ALA A 199 -19.53 -9.07 13.67
CA ALA A 199 -20.15 -9.98 14.64
C ALA A 199 -21.49 -9.41 15.17
N GLU A 200 -21.57 -8.10 15.34
CA GLU A 200 -22.78 -7.43 15.84
C GLU A 200 -23.89 -7.32 14.77
N ARG A 201 -23.53 -7.17 13.49
CA ARG A 201 -24.49 -7.20 12.37
C ARG A 201 -25.09 -8.59 12.14
N LYS A 202 -24.35 -9.67 12.37
CA LYS A 202 -24.87 -11.05 12.24
C LYS A 202 -25.89 -11.37 13.35
N ARG A 203 -25.76 -10.80 14.55
CA ARG A 203 -26.73 -11.00 15.65
C ARG A 203 -28.06 -10.29 15.42
N LYS A 204 -28.08 -9.17 14.69
CA LYS A 204 -29.33 -8.43 14.37
C LYS A 204 -30.12 -9.01 13.19
N LEU A 205 -29.58 -9.97 12.44
CA LEU A 205 -30.24 -10.54 11.25
C LEU A 205 -30.96 -11.88 11.51
N ILE A 206 -30.84 -12.45 12.72
CA ILE A 206 -31.41 -13.79 13.08
C ILE A 206 -32.54 -13.65 14.12
N ALA A 207 -33.07 -12.46 14.35
CA ALA A 207 -34.29 -12.31 15.15
C ALA A 207 -35.52 -12.55 14.24
N PRO A 208 -36.35 -13.59 14.47
CA PRO A 208 -37.56 -13.78 13.69
C PRO A 208 -38.57 -12.67 14.00
N PRO A 209 -39.37 -12.21 13.01
CA PRO A 209 -40.40 -11.20 13.26
C PRO A 209 -41.52 -11.79 14.12
N ALA A 210 -42.00 -11.00 15.08
CA ALA A 210 -43.15 -11.33 15.89
C ALA A 210 -44.40 -11.51 15.00
N THR A 211 -45.09 -12.62 15.17
CA THR A 211 -46.34 -12.94 14.45
C THR A 211 -47.46 -12.00 14.91
N GLU A 212 -47.89 -11.10 14.04
CA GLU A 212 -49.06 -10.26 14.21
C GLU A 212 -50.32 -11.03 13.79
N LYS A 213 -51.20 -11.31 14.75
CA LYS A 213 -52.49 -12.01 14.54
C LYS A 213 -53.48 -11.07 13.85
N ILE A 214 -53.73 -11.28 12.56
CA ILE A 214 -54.82 -10.61 11.84
C ILE A 214 -56.16 -11.26 12.22
N ARG A 215 -57.01 -10.49 12.92
CA ARG A 215 -58.44 -10.78 13.13
C ARG A 215 -59.20 -10.60 11.80
N LYS A 216 -59.95 -11.62 11.37
CA LYS A 216 -60.95 -11.48 10.29
C LYS A 216 -62.24 -10.84 10.85
N PRO A 217 -62.88 -9.89 10.16
CA PRO A 217 -64.23 -9.46 10.50
C PRO A 217 -65.26 -10.42 9.89
N ARG A 218 -66.40 -10.51 10.58
CA ARG A 218 -67.63 -11.21 10.15
C ARG A 218 -68.38 -10.42 9.11
#